data_AF-A0A4S2DS25-F1
#
_entry.id   AF-A0A4S2DS25-F1
#
_cell.length_a   1.000
_cell.length_b   1.000
_cell.length_c   1.000
_cell.angle_alpha   90.00
_cell.angle_beta   90.00
_cell.angle_gamma   90.00
#
_symmetry.space_group_name_H-M   'P 1'
#
loop_
_entity.id
_entity.type
_entity.pdbx_description
1 polymer ?
#
loop_
_entity_poly.entity_id
_entity_poly.type
_entity_poly.pdbx_seq_one_letter_code
_entity_poly.pdbx_strand_id
1 'polypeptide(L)'
;MKKHISLIGGLLISTILIGCSETKVLDESTKDNISEKYTITERNIENTDKEHLFTPLFYDVDTVYGTMSPNKEADSDKFAIPYYIDIEGNIKKVENDKFTDNEIDFIKENNGFRKQGIYMIDSNKLNDRKYYYMDVIDKTKFELKDFEINQNKIENKLKSIAIGGSKINDNYYIYQYISMDDGNISDTRDFIIIDLKNEKYYVNNNEKKIKKFYYDDNLNSIIAIDEIGKMYKLKFDENSIIFEEYKTIDIEKVNSYNRETFLVSKLSNNKLLIRVQSTESKEYMDYFNAVYDIETKEVIYFDKEKTILDSLENTKFYCIYYKDEKYLGEVSEDGNINLIYKLDNDDGYKYFYSEANEEGNKVFLTRIKISEESIKNPEKPLIKEDIKYSILEIQER
;
A
#
# COMPACT_ATOMS: atom_id res chain seq x y z
N MET A 1 13.46 71.71 18.24
CA MET A 1 12.83 71.01 17.09
C MET A 1 13.44 69.61 16.98
N LYS A 2 12.57 68.60 16.79
CA LYS A 2 12.82 67.15 16.94
C LYS A 2 13.92 66.58 16.04
N LYS A 3 14.62 65.53 16.52
CA LYS A 3 14.65 64.20 15.87
C LYS A 3 15.29 63.12 16.78
N HIS A 4 14.63 61.97 16.81
CA HIS A 4 14.99 60.72 17.51
C HIS A 4 15.90 59.82 16.66
N ILE A 5 16.42 58.77 17.33
CA ILE A 5 16.70 57.36 16.89
C ILE A 5 18.16 57.00 17.26
N SER A 6 18.44 56.43 18.44
CA SER A 6 18.34 55.00 18.81
C SER A 6 19.25 54.11 17.94
N LEU A 7 20.51 53.87 18.31
CA LEU A 7 20.98 52.80 19.21
C LEU A 7 20.53 51.39 18.76
N ILE A 8 21.39 50.71 18.00
CA ILE A 8 21.36 49.26 17.80
C ILE A 8 22.74 48.76 18.23
N GLY A 9 22.80 48.27 19.46
CA GLY A 9 23.89 47.47 19.99
C GLY A 9 23.72 46.02 19.55
N GLY A 10 24.81 45.42 19.09
CA GLY A 10 24.86 44.07 18.56
C GLY A 10 24.56 43.01 19.61
N LEU A 11 23.77 42.03 19.21
CA LEU A 11 23.72 40.70 19.78
C LEU A 11 24.10 39.74 18.66
N LEU A 12 25.34 39.25 18.70
CA LEU A 12 25.80 38.11 17.93
C LEU A 12 24.94 36.91 18.35
N ILE A 13 24.09 36.43 17.44
CA ILE A 13 23.55 35.08 17.48
C ILE A 13 24.24 34.34 16.34
N SER A 14 25.07 33.38 16.71
CA SER A 14 25.74 32.43 15.83
C SER A 14 24.70 31.68 15.00
N THR A 15 24.64 31.98 13.70
CA THR A 15 23.96 31.16 12.70
C THR A 15 24.76 29.87 12.51
N ILE A 16 24.26 28.77 13.09
CA ILE A 16 24.57 27.43 12.60
C ILE A 16 23.83 27.32 11.27
N LEU A 17 24.58 27.28 10.16
CA LEU A 17 24.07 26.90 8.85
C LEU A 17 23.66 25.42 8.91
N ILE A 18 22.38 25.17 9.22
CA ILE A 18 21.69 23.96 8.78
C ILE A 18 20.98 24.38 7.49
N GLY A 19 21.28 23.71 6.38
CA GLY A 19 20.75 24.06 5.07
C GLY A 19 19.23 24.16 5.10
N CYS A 20 18.70 25.33 4.79
CA CYS A 20 17.27 25.51 4.56
C CYS A 20 16.88 24.64 3.36
N SER A 21 16.13 23.57 3.61
CA SER A 21 15.30 22.97 2.59
C SER A 21 14.36 24.05 2.08
N GLU A 22 14.40 24.33 0.77
CA GLU A 22 13.45 25.23 0.15
C GLU A 22 12.03 24.71 0.41
N THR A 23 11.29 25.41 1.24
CA THR A 23 9.85 25.19 1.37
C THR A 23 9.24 25.62 0.05
N LYS A 24 9.01 24.67 -0.87
CA LYS A 24 8.22 24.94 -2.08
C LYS A 24 6.78 25.20 -1.65
N VAL A 25 6.44 26.49 -1.56
CA VAL A 25 5.04 26.93 -1.57
C VAL A 25 4.54 26.71 -2.99
N LEU A 26 3.48 25.91 -3.14
CA LEU A 26 2.90 25.49 -4.41
C LEU A 26 2.58 26.70 -5.32
N ASP A 27 2.86 26.51 -6.62
CA ASP A 27 2.69 27.48 -7.69
C ASP A 27 1.21 27.91 -7.84
N GLU A 28 0.97 29.19 -8.12
CA GLU A 28 -0.37 29.82 -8.02
C GLU A 28 -1.41 29.24 -9.00
N SER A 29 -1.00 28.44 -9.97
CA SER A 29 -1.86 27.77 -10.96
C SER A 29 -2.54 26.49 -10.45
N THR A 30 -2.23 26.02 -9.24
CA THR A 30 -2.82 24.79 -8.63
C THR A 30 -3.74 25.06 -7.43
N LYS A 31 -4.07 26.34 -7.15
CA LYS A 31 -4.89 26.75 -5.98
C LYS A 31 -6.33 26.25 -5.98
N ASP A 32 -6.86 25.80 -7.12
CA ASP A 32 -8.23 25.31 -7.18
C ASP A 32 -8.28 23.84 -6.75
N ASN A 33 -8.61 23.59 -5.46
CA ASN A 33 -9.00 22.31 -4.84
C ASN A 33 -7.97 21.55 -3.98
N ILE A 34 -6.86 22.17 -3.54
CA ILE A 34 -5.98 21.55 -2.54
C ILE A 34 -6.48 21.89 -1.13
N SER A 35 -6.70 20.88 -0.29
CA SER A 35 -7.19 21.04 1.08
C SER A 35 -6.18 21.74 1.99
N GLU A 36 -6.64 22.78 2.70
CA GLU A 36 -5.82 23.53 3.67
C GLU A 36 -5.68 22.82 5.04
N LYS A 37 -6.33 21.66 5.21
CA LYS A 37 -6.32 20.85 6.45
C LYS A 37 -4.92 20.34 6.80
N TYR A 38 -4.07 20.12 5.80
CA TYR A 38 -2.74 19.57 5.99
C TYR A 38 -1.66 20.60 5.68
N THR A 39 -0.60 20.59 6.47
CA THR A 39 0.69 21.13 6.07
C THR A 39 1.52 19.98 5.51
N ILE A 40 1.94 20.09 4.26
CA ILE A 40 2.79 19.08 3.60
C ILE A 40 4.12 19.73 3.24
N THR A 41 5.21 19.11 3.67
CA THR A 41 6.56 19.51 3.26
C THR A 41 7.21 18.39 2.48
N GLU A 42 7.77 18.71 1.32
CA GLU A 42 8.53 17.76 0.52
C GLU A 42 10.02 17.99 0.70
N ARG A 43 10.75 16.93 1.06
CA ARG A 43 12.20 16.88 1.08
C ARG A 43 12.69 16.02 -0.07
N ASN A 44 13.35 16.63 -1.04
CA ASN A 44 14.01 15.89 -2.12
C ASN A 44 15.22 15.13 -1.58
N ILE A 45 15.43 13.93 -2.12
CA ILE A 45 16.60 13.13 -1.84
C ILE A 45 17.65 13.45 -2.91
N GLU A 46 18.75 14.06 -2.48
CA GLU A 46 19.86 14.45 -3.36
C GLU A 46 20.89 13.31 -3.51
N ASN A 47 21.75 13.40 -4.52
CA ASN A 47 22.84 12.44 -4.77
C ASN A 47 22.40 10.99 -5.00
N THR A 48 21.34 10.81 -5.77
CA THR A 48 20.76 9.50 -6.08
C THR A 48 21.51 8.83 -7.22
N ASP A 49 21.70 7.51 -7.13
CA ASP A 49 22.15 6.70 -8.27
C ASP A 49 21.07 6.71 -9.36
N LYS A 50 21.37 7.34 -10.50
CA LYS A 50 20.46 7.43 -11.65
C LYS A 50 20.52 6.20 -12.56
N GLU A 51 21.53 5.36 -12.40
CA GLU A 51 21.71 4.13 -13.17
C GLU A 51 20.92 2.97 -12.59
N HIS A 52 20.39 3.12 -11.37
CA HIS A 52 19.62 2.09 -10.69
C HIS A 52 18.33 2.66 -10.10
N LEU A 53 17.24 1.92 -10.26
CA LEU A 53 15.94 2.24 -9.67
C LEU A 53 15.85 1.59 -8.29
N PHE A 54 15.64 2.43 -7.27
CA PHE A 54 15.23 2.01 -5.95
C PHE A 54 13.71 1.75 -5.95
N THR A 55 13.33 0.50 -5.65
CA THR A 55 11.94 0.11 -5.45
C THR A 55 11.71 -0.06 -3.95
N PRO A 56 10.89 0.78 -3.30
CA PRO A 56 10.63 0.66 -1.87
C PRO A 56 9.90 -0.65 -1.58
N LEU A 57 10.25 -1.29 -0.46
CA LEU A 57 9.65 -2.52 0.05
C LEU A 57 8.88 -2.29 1.34
N PHE A 58 9.46 -1.50 2.26
CA PHE A 58 8.83 -1.16 3.54
C PHE A 58 9.52 0.03 4.18
N TYR A 59 8.81 0.71 5.07
CA TYR A 59 9.30 1.84 5.85
C TYR A 59 9.37 1.46 7.34
N ASP A 60 10.55 1.64 7.93
CA ASP A 60 10.84 1.49 9.37
C ASP A 60 11.30 2.83 9.95
N VAL A 61 10.46 3.46 10.78
CA VAL A 61 10.71 4.76 11.42
C VAL A 61 11.09 5.84 10.40
N ASP A 62 12.38 6.06 10.20
CA ASP A 62 12.96 7.08 9.33
C ASP A 62 13.77 6.50 8.16
N THR A 63 13.68 5.19 7.95
CA THR A 63 14.42 4.45 6.93
C THR A 63 13.50 3.69 6.00
N VAL A 64 13.66 3.90 4.70
CA VAL A 64 12.93 3.17 3.67
C VAL A 64 13.83 2.07 3.16
N TYR A 65 13.43 0.81 3.32
CA TYR A 65 14.13 -0.34 2.78
C TYR A 65 13.58 -0.70 1.42
N GLY A 66 14.45 -1.15 0.52
CA GLY A 66 14.09 -1.41 -0.86
C GLY A 66 15.10 -2.29 -1.59
N THR A 67 14.83 -2.56 -2.86
CA THR A 67 15.78 -3.21 -3.76
C THR A 67 16.27 -2.23 -4.81
N MET A 68 17.50 -2.45 -5.28
CA MET A 68 18.06 -1.71 -6.41
C MET A 68 18.07 -2.59 -7.65
N SER A 69 17.45 -2.11 -8.72
CA SER A 69 17.45 -2.76 -10.04
C SER A 69 18.19 -1.87 -11.05
N PRO A 70 18.99 -2.43 -11.97
CA PRO A 70 19.60 -1.65 -13.03
C PRO A 70 18.51 -0.99 -13.89
N ASN A 71 18.75 0.25 -14.32
CA ASN A 71 17.81 1.05 -15.11
C ASN A 71 17.67 0.57 -16.58
N LYS A 72 18.43 -0.45 -16.99
CA LYS A 72 18.41 -1.07 -18.33
C LYS A 72 17.95 -2.52 -18.23
N GLU A 73 17.40 -3.05 -19.33
CA GLU A 73 16.96 -4.45 -19.52
C GLU A 73 18.04 -5.48 -19.16
N ALA A 74 18.30 -5.68 -17.88
CA ALA A 74 19.15 -6.73 -17.38
C ALA A 74 18.27 -7.81 -16.74
N ASP A 75 18.71 -9.06 -16.89
CA ASP A 75 18.10 -10.26 -16.34
C ASP A 75 17.49 -10.03 -14.96
N SER A 76 16.23 -10.47 -14.80
CA SER A 76 15.46 -10.48 -13.55
C SER A 76 16.18 -11.16 -12.37
N ASP A 77 17.27 -11.88 -12.64
CA ASP A 77 18.06 -12.61 -11.66
C ASP A 77 18.97 -11.71 -10.80
N LYS A 78 18.92 -10.38 -10.98
CA LYS A 78 19.77 -9.40 -10.28
C LYS A 78 19.00 -8.39 -9.43
N PHE A 79 17.88 -8.77 -8.80
CA PHE A 79 17.40 -8.02 -7.63
C PHE A 79 18.45 -8.18 -6.51
N ALA A 80 19.39 -7.25 -6.46
CA ALA A 80 20.51 -7.28 -5.55
C ALA A 80 20.04 -6.90 -4.15
N ILE A 81 20.54 -7.66 -3.16
CA ILE A 81 20.66 -7.41 -1.70
C ILE A 81 19.92 -6.16 -1.18
N PRO A 82 19.15 -6.23 -0.08
CA PRO A 82 18.42 -5.06 0.43
C PRO A 82 19.29 -3.80 0.55
N TYR A 83 18.74 -2.69 0.08
CA TYR A 83 19.25 -1.33 0.23
C TYR A 83 18.30 -0.55 1.13
N TYR A 84 18.75 0.60 1.61
CA TYR A 84 17.90 1.54 2.31
C TYR A 84 18.22 2.98 1.96
N ILE A 85 17.23 3.84 2.17
CA ILE A 85 17.35 5.29 2.15
C ILE A 85 17.13 5.77 3.57
N ASP A 86 18.13 6.43 4.15
CA ASP A 86 18.03 7.00 5.49
C ASP A 86 17.32 8.36 5.50
N ILE A 87 17.15 8.92 6.70
CA ILE A 87 16.52 10.23 6.91
C ILE A 87 17.26 11.39 6.24
N GLU A 88 18.55 11.21 5.91
CA GLU A 88 19.32 12.22 5.20
C GLU A 88 19.15 12.07 3.67
N GLY A 89 18.60 10.95 3.21
CA GLY A 89 18.39 10.63 1.80
C GLY A 89 19.54 9.82 1.19
N ASN A 90 20.48 9.31 1.98
CA ASN A 90 21.58 8.54 1.42
C ASN A 90 21.12 7.12 1.09
N ILE A 91 21.31 6.69 -0.17
CA ILE A 91 21.12 5.30 -0.56
C ILE A 91 22.32 4.49 -0.07
N LYS A 92 22.06 3.51 0.78
CA LYS A 92 23.09 2.64 1.38
C LYS A 92 22.70 1.17 1.19
N LYS A 93 23.71 0.32 1.03
CA LYS A 93 23.51 -1.12 1.10
C LYS A 93 23.31 -1.51 2.56
N VAL A 94 22.41 -2.45 2.83
CA VAL A 94 22.25 -2.95 4.19
C VAL A 94 23.51 -3.69 4.63
N GLU A 95 23.99 -3.39 5.85
CA GLU A 95 25.13 -4.03 6.47
C GLU A 95 24.81 -5.49 6.87
N ASN A 96 25.84 -6.34 6.94
CA ASN A 96 25.68 -7.79 7.10
C ASN A 96 25.05 -8.23 8.44
N ASP A 97 24.91 -7.33 9.42
CA ASP A 97 24.38 -7.61 10.75
C ASP A 97 23.00 -6.99 11.01
N LYS A 98 22.49 -6.16 10.10
CA LYS A 98 21.19 -5.49 10.27
C LYS A 98 20.00 -6.44 10.11
N PHE A 99 20.13 -7.42 9.22
CA PHE A 99 19.19 -8.52 9.03
C PHE A 99 19.95 -9.84 9.10
N THR A 100 19.34 -10.83 9.73
CA THR A 100 19.80 -12.22 9.68
C THR A 100 19.66 -12.79 8.27
N ASP A 101 20.43 -13.82 7.94
CA ASP A 101 20.33 -14.49 6.63
C ASP A 101 18.90 -14.94 6.31
N ASN A 102 18.17 -15.45 7.30
CA ASN A 102 16.77 -15.84 7.14
C ASN A 102 15.84 -14.65 6.83
N GLU A 103 16.07 -13.47 7.42
CA GLU A 103 15.30 -12.26 7.11
C GLU A 103 15.63 -11.75 5.71
N ILE A 104 16.91 -11.80 5.32
CA ILE A 104 17.35 -11.43 3.97
C ILE A 104 16.72 -12.37 2.94
N ASP A 105 16.73 -13.67 3.18
CA ASP A 105 16.15 -14.67 2.29
C ASP A 105 14.62 -14.55 2.27
N PHE A 106 13.97 -14.30 3.41
CA PHE A 106 12.54 -13.98 3.47
C PHE A 106 12.18 -12.76 2.60
N ILE A 107 12.99 -11.70 2.62
CA ILE A 107 12.80 -10.49 1.80
C ILE A 107 13.05 -10.76 0.31
N LYS A 108 13.95 -11.69 -0.04
CA LYS A 108 14.28 -12.06 -1.43
C LYS A 108 13.27 -13.04 -2.04
N GLU A 109 12.89 -14.07 -1.30
CA GLU A 109 12.14 -15.24 -1.79
C GLU A 109 10.63 -14.98 -1.85
N ASN A 110 10.11 -14.09 -1.02
CA ASN A 110 8.76 -13.59 -1.20
C ASN A 110 8.79 -12.52 -2.28
N ASN A 111 8.20 -12.79 -3.44
CA ASN A 111 7.93 -11.81 -4.52
C ASN A 111 7.90 -10.36 -3.99
N GLY A 112 9.06 -9.69 -4.01
CA GLY A 112 9.48 -8.65 -3.06
C GLY A 112 8.50 -7.51 -2.81
N PHE A 113 7.59 -7.68 -1.85
CA PHE A 113 6.63 -6.62 -1.52
C PHE A 113 6.34 -6.37 -0.04
N ARG A 114 6.69 -7.23 0.93
CA ARG A 114 6.15 -7.04 2.30
C ARG A 114 7.13 -7.43 3.42
N LYS A 115 7.25 -6.54 4.42
CA LYS A 115 8.01 -6.72 5.68
C LYS A 115 7.54 -7.89 6.56
N GLN A 116 6.41 -8.49 6.25
CA GLN A 116 5.73 -9.48 7.08
C GLN A 116 5.01 -10.51 6.22
N GLY A 117 4.92 -11.75 6.69
CA GLY A 117 4.31 -12.85 5.93
C GLY A 117 4.74 -14.23 6.41
N ILE A 118 4.59 -15.23 5.53
CA ILE A 118 5.00 -16.61 5.80
C ILE A 118 6.37 -16.85 5.20
N TYR A 119 7.31 -17.29 6.03
CA TYR A 119 8.63 -17.76 5.63
C TYR A 119 8.66 -19.30 5.68
N MET A 120 9.11 -19.93 4.60
CA MET A 120 9.30 -21.37 4.53
C MET A 120 10.80 -21.69 4.64
N ILE A 121 11.15 -22.63 5.51
CA ILE A 121 12.48 -23.25 5.47
C ILE A 121 12.37 -24.48 4.57
N ASP A 122 13.04 -24.41 3.43
CA ASP A 122 12.97 -25.43 2.40
C ASP A 122 13.63 -26.74 2.86
N SER A 123 13.00 -27.86 2.50
CA SER A 123 13.52 -29.20 2.76
C SER A 123 13.21 -30.11 1.59
N ASN A 124 14.15 -31.00 1.26
CA ASN A 124 14.00 -31.99 0.18
C ASN A 124 12.87 -33.01 0.45
N LYS A 125 12.31 -33.05 1.67
CA LYS A 125 11.10 -33.83 1.98
C LYS A 125 9.99 -32.86 2.36
N LEU A 126 8.84 -33.01 1.69
CA LEU A 126 7.65 -32.19 1.96
C LEU A 126 7.31 -32.17 3.45
N ASN A 127 7.30 -33.34 4.09
CA ASN A 127 6.99 -33.54 5.51
C ASN A 127 7.98 -32.91 6.51
N ASP A 128 9.13 -32.42 6.02
CA ASP A 128 10.17 -31.80 6.86
C ASP A 128 10.18 -30.26 6.70
N ARG A 129 9.31 -29.70 5.83
CA ARG A 129 9.21 -28.25 5.64
C ARG A 129 8.63 -27.60 6.89
N LYS A 130 9.27 -26.51 7.33
CA LYS A 130 8.79 -25.69 8.43
C LYS A 130 8.35 -24.33 7.92
N TYR A 131 7.24 -23.86 8.46
CA TYR A 131 6.68 -22.56 8.12
C TYR A 131 6.68 -21.68 9.35
N TYR A 132 7.01 -20.42 9.16
CA TYR A 132 7.04 -19.41 10.21
C TYR A 132 6.23 -18.22 9.75
N TYR A 133 5.50 -17.60 10.67
CA TYR A 133 5.19 -16.19 10.50
C TYR A 133 6.45 -15.38 10.82
N MET A 134 6.73 -14.35 10.01
CA MET A 134 7.84 -13.43 10.24
C MET A 134 7.35 -12.00 10.04
N ASP A 135 7.77 -11.10 10.91
CA ASP A 135 7.74 -9.65 10.75
C ASP A 135 9.15 -9.10 11.02
N VAL A 136 9.78 -8.52 9.99
CA VAL A 136 11.18 -8.08 10.07
C VAL A 136 11.35 -6.73 10.79
N ILE A 137 10.26 -5.97 10.96
CA ILE A 137 10.24 -4.68 11.68
C ILE A 137 10.01 -4.94 13.16
N ASP A 138 8.92 -5.65 13.49
CA ASP A 138 8.57 -5.98 14.87
C ASP A 138 9.48 -7.09 15.46
N LYS A 139 10.41 -7.63 14.68
CA LYS A 139 11.30 -8.75 15.03
C LYS A 139 10.53 -9.96 15.58
N THR A 140 9.34 -10.18 15.03
CA THR A 140 8.46 -11.28 15.42
C THR A 140 8.71 -12.48 14.53
N LYS A 141 8.93 -13.66 15.13
CA LYS A 141 9.04 -14.92 14.42
C LYS A 141 8.52 -16.06 15.29
N PHE A 142 7.52 -16.81 14.78
CA PHE A 142 7.02 -18.01 15.44
C PHE A 142 6.64 -19.08 14.43
N GLU A 143 6.73 -20.35 14.83
CA GLU A 143 6.44 -21.49 13.97
C GLU A 143 4.93 -21.65 13.78
N LEU A 144 4.48 -21.76 12.53
CA LEU A 144 3.12 -22.17 12.20
C LEU A 144 3.02 -23.69 12.30
N LYS A 145 2.80 -24.17 13.52
CA LYS A 145 2.84 -25.61 13.83
C LYS A 145 1.88 -26.43 12.96
N ASP A 146 2.37 -27.54 12.41
CA ASP A 146 1.62 -28.46 11.55
C ASP A 146 1.03 -27.80 10.26
N PHE A 147 1.50 -26.60 9.90
CA PHE A 147 0.95 -25.85 8.76
C PHE A 147 1.23 -26.50 7.41
N GLU A 148 2.30 -27.26 7.30
CA GLU A 148 2.68 -28.02 6.11
C GLU A 148 1.53 -28.88 5.57
N ILE A 149 0.75 -29.52 6.44
CA ILE A 149 -0.41 -30.33 6.05
C ILE A 149 -1.47 -29.47 5.35
N ASN A 150 -1.70 -28.26 5.85
CA ASN A 150 -2.70 -27.35 5.30
C ASN A 150 -2.18 -26.63 4.05
N GLN A 151 -0.91 -26.24 4.03
CA GLN A 151 -0.25 -25.69 2.84
C GLN A 151 -0.32 -26.69 1.67
N ASN A 152 0.00 -27.96 1.90
CA ASN A 152 -0.10 -29.00 0.87
C ASN A 152 -1.55 -29.16 0.36
N LYS A 153 -2.57 -29.04 1.21
CA LYS A 153 -3.98 -29.08 0.76
C LYS A 153 -4.32 -27.88 -0.12
N ILE A 154 -3.85 -26.69 0.25
CA ILE A 154 -4.06 -25.45 -0.51
C ILE A 154 -3.35 -25.53 -1.86
N GLU A 155 -2.09 -25.96 -1.91
CA GLU A 155 -1.32 -26.13 -3.15
C GLU A 155 -1.94 -27.18 -4.08
N ASN A 156 -2.41 -28.30 -3.56
CA ASN A 156 -3.10 -29.29 -4.39
C ASN A 156 -4.44 -28.78 -4.95
N LYS A 157 -5.08 -27.84 -4.26
CA LYS A 157 -6.33 -27.19 -4.71
C LYS A 157 -6.05 -26.11 -5.77
N LEU A 158 -4.89 -25.44 -5.74
CA LEU A 158 -4.58 -24.26 -6.55
C LEU A 158 -3.37 -24.54 -7.47
N LYS A 159 -3.59 -24.64 -8.79
CA LYS A 159 -2.54 -25.04 -9.76
C LYS A 159 -1.38 -24.06 -9.89
N SER A 160 -1.63 -22.77 -9.75
CA SER A 160 -0.65 -21.68 -9.69
C SER A 160 -1.17 -20.67 -8.68
N ILE A 161 -0.30 -20.09 -7.86
CA ILE A 161 -0.72 -19.32 -6.68
C ILE A 161 -0.12 -17.92 -6.75
N ALA A 162 -0.99 -16.92 -6.89
CA ALA A 162 -0.68 -15.57 -6.42
C ALA A 162 -0.96 -15.50 -4.92
N ILE A 163 -0.01 -14.96 -4.17
CA ILE A 163 -0.10 -14.81 -2.72
C ILE A 163 -0.21 -13.33 -2.40
N GLY A 164 -1.19 -12.98 -1.58
CA GLY A 164 -1.31 -11.67 -0.98
C GLY A 164 -1.45 -11.79 0.53
N GLY A 165 -0.99 -10.80 1.29
CA GLY A 165 -1.23 -10.79 2.72
C GLY A 165 -1.17 -9.39 3.30
N SER A 166 -1.97 -9.15 4.33
CA SER A 166 -2.10 -7.84 4.95
C SER A 166 -2.42 -7.98 6.43
N LYS A 167 -1.79 -7.14 7.25
CA LYS A 167 -2.17 -6.92 8.63
C LYS A 167 -3.52 -6.21 8.64
N ILE A 168 -4.51 -6.79 9.32
CA ILE A 168 -5.86 -6.22 9.42
C ILE A 168 -6.00 -5.36 10.66
N ASN A 169 -5.29 -5.73 11.72
CA ASN A 169 -5.05 -4.93 12.92
C ASN A 169 -3.83 -5.49 13.65
N ASP A 170 -3.54 -4.98 14.85
CA ASP A 170 -2.41 -5.44 15.67
C ASP A 170 -2.47 -6.89 16.12
N ASN A 171 -3.62 -7.55 16.02
CA ASN A 171 -3.79 -8.92 16.48
C ASN A 171 -3.82 -9.93 15.33
N TYR A 172 -4.13 -9.51 14.09
CA TYR A 172 -4.44 -10.42 13.01
C TYR A 172 -3.78 -10.03 11.69
N TYR A 173 -3.17 -11.03 11.06
CA TYR A 173 -2.66 -10.97 9.70
C TYR A 173 -3.41 -11.97 8.82
N ILE A 174 -3.88 -11.55 7.65
CA ILE A 174 -4.53 -12.45 6.69
C ILE A 174 -3.57 -12.78 5.56
N TYR A 175 -3.47 -14.06 5.23
CA TYR A 175 -2.69 -14.56 4.12
C TYR A 175 -3.63 -15.27 3.14
N GLN A 176 -3.71 -14.74 1.92
CA GLN A 176 -4.62 -15.16 0.87
C GLN A 176 -3.86 -15.87 -0.25
N TYR A 177 -4.46 -16.95 -0.72
CA TYR A 177 -4.02 -17.74 -1.85
C TYR A 177 -5.02 -17.56 -2.98
N ILE A 178 -4.55 -17.15 -4.14
CA ILE A 178 -5.36 -16.86 -5.30
C ILE A 178 -4.88 -17.77 -6.42
N SER A 179 -5.77 -18.62 -6.94
CA SER A 179 -5.41 -19.45 -8.09
C SER A 179 -5.16 -18.56 -9.31
N MET A 180 -4.15 -18.90 -10.10
CA MET A 180 -3.93 -18.34 -11.43
C MET A 180 -4.13 -19.43 -12.49
N ASP A 181 -4.74 -19.07 -13.61
CA ASP A 181 -4.90 -19.92 -14.78
C ASP A 181 -4.47 -19.13 -16.03
N ASP A 182 -3.47 -19.63 -16.76
CA ASP A 182 -2.84 -18.95 -17.90
C ASP A 182 -2.50 -17.47 -17.65
N GLY A 183 -1.98 -17.16 -16.45
CA GLY A 183 -1.61 -15.80 -16.04
C GLY A 183 -2.77 -14.91 -15.59
N ASN A 184 -4.01 -15.39 -15.65
CA ASN A 184 -5.18 -14.68 -15.15
C ASN A 184 -5.55 -15.12 -13.74
N ILE A 185 -5.96 -14.17 -12.89
CA ILE A 185 -6.52 -14.48 -11.57
C ILE A 185 -7.83 -15.27 -11.75
N SER A 186 -7.90 -16.43 -11.12
CA SER A 186 -9.09 -17.29 -11.07
C SER A 186 -9.94 -16.96 -9.84
N ASP A 187 -11.22 -17.33 -9.91
CA ASP A 187 -12.18 -17.17 -8.81
C ASP A 187 -11.84 -18.02 -7.58
N THR A 188 -11.01 -19.06 -7.75
CA THR A 188 -10.66 -19.96 -6.65
C THR A 188 -9.68 -19.28 -5.72
N ARG A 189 -10.13 -19.05 -4.50
CA ARG A 189 -9.35 -18.41 -3.44
C ARG A 189 -9.38 -19.24 -2.18
N ASP A 190 -8.31 -19.17 -1.42
CA ASP A 190 -8.26 -19.67 -0.06
C ASP A 190 -7.53 -18.67 0.84
N PHE A 191 -7.65 -18.84 2.15
CA PHE A 191 -6.94 -17.98 3.08
C PHE A 191 -6.74 -18.64 4.44
N ILE A 192 -5.74 -18.13 5.14
CA ILE A 192 -5.57 -18.35 6.58
C ILE A 192 -5.56 -17.02 7.32
N ILE A 193 -5.86 -17.09 8.61
CA ILE A 193 -5.73 -15.95 9.53
C ILE A 193 -4.69 -16.32 10.58
N ILE A 194 -3.67 -15.49 10.71
CA ILE A 194 -2.60 -15.62 11.68
C ILE A 194 -2.95 -14.70 12.86
N ASP A 195 -3.05 -15.31 14.05
CA ASP A 195 -3.26 -14.67 15.34
C ASP A 195 -1.89 -14.30 15.92
N LEU A 196 -1.52 -13.03 15.78
CA LEU A 196 -0.22 -12.51 16.18
C LEU A 196 -0.03 -12.55 17.69
N LYS A 197 -1.12 -12.36 18.45
CA LYS A 197 -1.10 -12.35 19.91
C LYS A 197 -0.94 -13.74 20.50
N ASN A 198 -1.61 -14.74 19.92
CA ASN A 198 -1.60 -16.12 20.41
C ASN A 198 -0.63 -17.03 19.64
N GLU A 199 0.15 -16.48 18.70
CA GLU A 199 1.16 -17.18 17.90
C GLU A 199 0.63 -18.45 17.22
N LYS A 200 -0.55 -18.36 16.60
CA LYS A 200 -1.20 -19.50 15.93
C LYS A 200 -1.93 -19.07 14.66
N TYR A 201 -2.46 -20.02 13.90
CA TYR A 201 -3.24 -19.75 12.69
C TYR A 201 -4.57 -20.51 12.66
N TYR A 202 -5.50 -19.99 11.87
CA TYR A 202 -6.80 -20.57 11.59
C TYR A 202 -6.96 -20.76 10.09
N VAL A 203 -7.51 -21.91 9.69
CA VAL A 203 -7.69 -22.25 8.27
C VAL A 203 -9.13 -22.03 7.85
N ASN A 204 -9.32 -21.45 6.67
CA ASN A 204 -10.61 -21.44 6.03
C ASN A 204 -11.01 -22.87 5.60
N ASN A 205 -11.99 -23.44 6.29
CA ASN A 205 -12.53 -24.76 5.97
C ASN A 205 -13.88 -24.67 5.24
N ASN A 206 -14.19 -23.53 4.61
CA ASN A 206 -15.46 -23.29 3.94
C ASN A 206 -15.26 -23.00 2.44
N GLU A 207 -16.27 -23.32 1.63
CA GLU A 207 -16.30 -23.05 0.18
C GLU A 207 -16.72 -21.61 -0.16
N LYS A 208 -17.02 -20.78 0.85
CA LYS A 208 -17.30 -19.35 0.65
C LYS A 208 -16.13 -18.67 -0.06
N LYS A 209 -16.44 -18.07 -1.21
CA LYS A 209 -15.48 -17.29 -2.00
C LYS A 209 -15.33 -15.89 -1.41
N ILE A 210 -14.59 -15.82 -0.31
CA ILE A 210 -14.27 -14.54 0.33
C ILE A 210 -13.29 -13.76 -0.55
N LYS A 211 -13.60 -12.49 -0.81
CA LYS A 211 -12.76 -11.60 -1.63
C LYS A 211 -12.05 -10.55 -0.77
N LYS A 212 -12.67 -10.11 0.33
CA LYS A 212 -12.22 -8.95 1.11
C LYS A 212 -12.46 -9.13 2.60
N PHE A 213 -11.65 -8.41 3.39
CA PHE A 213 -11.70 -8.43 4.84
C PHE A 213 -11.46 -7.03 5.39
N TYR A 214 -12.02 -6.74 6.56
CA TYR A 214 -11.69 -5.56 7.36
C TYR A 214 -11.92 -5.85 8.85
N TYR A 215 -11.32 -5.06 9.75
CA TYR A 215 -11.60 -5.17 11.18
C TYR A 215 -12.72 -4.23 11.61
N ASP A 216 -13.66 -4.73 12.41
CA ASP A 216 -14.67 -3.91 13.05
C ASP A 216 -14.44 -3.76 14.54
N ASP A 217 -14.06 -2.56 14.97
CA ASP A 217 -13.74 -2.26 16.37
C ASP A 217 -14.97 -2.36 17.28
N ASN A 218 -16.15 -1.95 16.80
CA ASN A 218 -17.37 -2.01 17.58
C ASN A 218 -17.82 -3.46 17.84
N LEU A 219 -17.59 -4.34 16.87
CA LEU A 219 -17.90 -5.77 16.98
C LEU A 219 -16.73 -6.60 17.52
N ASN A 220 -15.54 -6.00 17.61
CA ASN A 220 -14.27 -6.65 17.94
C ASN A 220 -14.09 -7.96 17.12
N SER A 221 -14.27 -7.87 15.80
CA SER A 221 -14.30 -9.03 14.91
C SER A 221 -13.80 -8.67 13.52
N ILE A 222 -13.17 -9.65 12.85
CA ILE A 222 -12.89 -9.55 11.42
C ILE A 222 -14.20 -9.77 10.66
N ILE A 223 -14.49 -8.85 9.74
CA ILE A 223 -15.59 -8.97 8.80
C ILE A 223 -15.05 -9.45 7.47
N ALA A 224 -15.55 -10.58 6.99
CA ALA A 224 -15.26 -11.13 5.67
C ALA A 224 -16.41 -10.83 4.71
N ILE A 225 -16.09 -10.47 3.47
CA ILE A 225 -17.06 -10.17 2.42
C ILE A 225 -16.85 -11.11 1.23
N ASP A 226 -17.91 -11.80 0.83
CA ASP A 226 -17.89 -12.68 -0.34
C ASP A 226 -18.12 -11.94 -1.67
N GLU A 227 -18.03 -12.68 -2.77
CA GLU A 227 -18.17 -12.14 -4.13
C GLU A 227 -19.55 -11.53 -4.45
N ILE A 228 -20.59 -11.92 -3.71
CA ILE A 228 -21.96 -11.40 -3.88
C ILE A 228 -22.33 -10.34 -2.82
N GLY A 229 -21.36 -9.90 -2.03
CA GLY A 229 -21.56 -8.85 -1.02
C GLY A 229 -22.13 -9.32 0.31
N LYS A 230 -22.26 -10.64 0.57
CA LYS A 230 -22.60 -11.12 1.91
C LYS A 230 -21.42 -10.94 2.85
N MET A 231 -21.74 -10.45 4.05
CA MET A 231 -20.77 -10.10 5.08
C MET A 231 -20.92 -11.08 6.24
N TYR A 232 -19.79 -11.56 6.73
CA TYR A 232 -19.69 -12.54 7.79
C TYR A 232 -18.78 -12.03 8.90
N LYS A 233 -19.24 -12.11 10.15
CA LYS A 233 -18.36 -12.00 11.32
C LYS A 233 -17.58 -13.30 11.45
N LEU A 234 -16.27 -13.20 11.55
CA LEU A 234 -15.43 -14.36 11.77
C LEU A 234 -15.30 -14.65 13.27
N LYS A 235 -15.46 -15.93 13.60
CA LYS A 235 -15.20 -16.50 14.91
C LYS A 235 -14.14 -17.58 14.77
N PHE A 236 -13.30 -17.68 15.79
CA PHE A 236 -12.20 -18.63 15.83
C PHE A 236 -12.51 -19.73 16.82
N ASP A 237 -12.46 -20.98 16.34
CA ASP A 237 -12.66 -22.16 17.17
C ASP A 237 -11.61 -23.21 16.83
N GLU A 238 -10.84 -23.60 17.85
CA GLU A 238 -9.63 -24.40 17.71
C GLU A 238 -8.68 -23.85 16.62
N ASN A 239 -8.64 -24.52 15.45
CA ASN A 239 -7.84 -24.16 14.28
C ASN A 239 -8.70 -23.80 13.05
N SER A 240 -9.99 -23.55 13.24
CA SER A 240 -10.97 -23.33 12.18
C SER A 240 -11.58 -21.92 12.24
N ILE A 241 -12.07 -21.48 11.09
CA ILE A 241 -12.79 -20.21 10.93
C ILE A 241 -14.29 -20.50 10.80
N ILE A 242 -15.07 -19.97 11.73
CA ILE A 242 -16.54 -20.02 11.72
C ILE A 242 -17.06 -18.69 11.16
N PHE A 243 -18.01 -18.79 10.22
CA PHE A 243 -18.64 -17.65 9.56
C PHE A 243 -20.05 -17.44 10.13
N GLU A 244 -20.24 -16.36 10.88
CA GLU A 244 -21.57 -15.93 11.34
C GLU A 244 -22.11 -14.87 10.38
N GLU A 245 -23.29 -15.11 9.80
CA GLU A 245 -23.96 -14.12 8.94
C GLU A 245 -24.16 -12.80 9.69
N TYR A 246 -23.82 -11.69 9.02
CA TYR A 246 -23.89 -10.36 9.61
C TYR A 246 -24.81 -9.45 8.81
N LYS A 247 -24.40 -9.08 7.59
CA LYS A 247 -25.12 -8.15 6.72
C LYS A 247 -24.88 -8.48 5.25
N THR A 248 -25.50 -7.73 4.35
CA THR A 248 -25.31 -7.90 2.91
C THR A 248 -25.29 -6.53 2.24
N ILE A 249 -24.32 -6.34 1.37
CA ILE A 249 -24.21 -5.18 0.49
C ILE A 249 -25.15 -5.41 -0.69
N ASP A 250 -25.98 -4.42 -0.99
CA ASP A 250 -26.92 -4.48 -2.10
C ASP A 250 -26.18 -4.24 -3.43
N ILE A 251 -25.50 -5.27 -3.93
CA ILE A 251 -24.62 -5.21 -5.10
C ILE A 251 -25.36 -4.79 -6.38
N GLU A 252 -26.66 -5.10 -6.49
CA GLU A 252 -27.50 -4.70 -7.63
C GLU A 252 -27.72 -3.19 -7.63
N LYS A 253 -28.02 -2.58 -6.48
CA LYS A 253 -28.11 -1.12 -6.36
C LYS A 253 -26.77 -0.44 -6.59
N VAL A 254 -25.69 -1.09 -6.17
CA VAL A 254 -24.34 -0.53 -6.26
C VAL A 254 -23.81 -0.58 -7.70
N ASN A 255 -24.39 -1.36 -8.61
CA ASN A 255 -23.80 -1.68 -9.92
C ASN A 255 -22.32 -2.09 -9.79
N SER A 256 -22.07 -3.01 -8.86
CA SER A 256 -20.71 -3.37 -8.45
C SER A 256 -19.91 -3.97 -9.60
N TYR A 257 -18.63 -3.62 -9.68
CA TYR A 257 -17.71 -4.16 -10.67
C TYR A 257 -17.54 -5.68 -10.51
N ASN A 258 -18.05 -6.43 -11.48
CA ASN A 258 -18.08 -7.90 -11.49
C ASN A 258 -16.71 -8.58 -11.54
N ARG A 259 -15.59 -7.83 -11.62
CA ARG A 259 -14.23 -8.39 -11.66
C ARG A 259 -13.48 -8.20 -10.35
N GLU A 260 -14.14 -8.59 -9.26
CA GLU A 260 -13.53 -9.06 -8.00
C GLU A 260 -13.11 -8.03 -6.93
N THR A 261 -13.26 -6.72 -7.12
CA THR A 261 -12.75 -5.77 -6.12
C THR A 261 -13.63 -4.54 -5.96
N PHE A 262 -14.86 -4.71 -5.45
CA PHE A 262 -15.70 -3.55 -5.14
C PHE A 262 -15.30 -2.88 -3.83
N LEU A 263 -14.77 -3.54 -2.81
CA LEU A 263 -14.31 -2.84 -1.59
C LEU A 263 -12.90 -2.25 -1.80
N VAL A 264 -12.79 -0.93 -1.64
CA VAL A 264 -11.51 -0.21 -1.56
C VAL A 264 -11.01 -0.21 -0.13
N SER A 265 -11.81 0.34 0.80
CA SER A 265 -11.45 0.48 2.20
C SER A 265 -12.68 0.66 3.09
N LYS A 266 -12.48 0.53 4.41
CA LYS A 266 -13.45 0.94 5.41
C LYS A 266 -13.15 2.39 5.81
N LEU A 267 -14.14 3.28 5.71
CA LEU A 267 -13.99 4.67 6.17
C LEU A 267 -14.39 4.81 7.64
N SER A 268 -15.46 4.11 8.04
CA SER A 268 -15.92 4.03 9.42
C SER A 268 -16.70 2.74 9.65
N ASN A 269 -17.15 2.47 10.87
CA ASN A 269 -17.88 1.23 11.21
C ASN A 269 -19.10 0.97 10.32
N ASN A 270 -19.73 2.02 9.79
CA ASN A 270 -20.92 1.91 8.95
C ASN A 270 -20.68 2.34 7.50
N LYS A 271 -19.51 2.85 7.13
CA LYS A 271 -19.24 3.40 5.80
C LYS A 271 -18.12 2.65 5.10
N LEU A 272 -18.44 2.11 3.92
CA LEU A 272 -17.48 1.43 3.05
C LEU A 272 -17.21 2.27 1.81
N LEU A 273 -15.94 2.45 1.48
CA LEU A 273 -15.53 3.01 0.20
C LEU A 273 -15.48 1.87 -0.82
N ILE A 274 -16.24 2.04 -1.91
CA ILE A 274 -16.42 1.01 -2.91
C ILE A 274 -16.13 1.49 -4.34
N ARG A 275 -15.76 0.57 -5.23
CA ARG A 275 -15.66 0.73 -6.69
C ARG A 275 -16.93 0.25 -7.35
N VAL A 276 -17.45 1.07 -8.25
CA VAL A 276 -18.68 0.89 -8.99
C VAL A 276 -18.37 0.83 -10.47
N GLN A 277 -18.99 -0.11 -11.19
CA GLN A 277 -18.82 -0.22 -12.64
C GLN A 277 -19.53 0.93 -13.36
N SER A 278 -18.87 1.52 -14.36
CA SER A 278 -19.53 2.40 -15.31
C SER A 278 -20.51 1.60 -16.17
N THR A 279 -21.80 1.95 -16.15
CA THR A 279 -22.82 1.36 -17.04
C THR A 279 -22.71 1.86 -18.49
N GLU A 280 -22.03 2.97 -18.71
CA GLU A 280 -22.04 3.73 -19.97
C GLU A 280 -20.84 3.40 -20.88
N SER A 281 -19.77 2.84 -20.33
CA SER A 281 -18.51 2.63 -21.06
C SER A 281 -18.29 1.18 -21.50
N LYS A 282 -17.71 1.05 -22.70
CA LYS A 282 -17.23 -0.21 -23.26
C LYS A 282 -15.72 -0.41 -23.05
N GLU A 283 -15.05 0.54 -22.40
CA GLU A 283 -13.61 0.51 -22.19
C GLU A 283 -13.23 -0.32 -20.95
N TYR A 284 -12.07 -0.95 -21.02
CA TYR A 284 -11.47 -1.68 -19.91
C TYR A 284 -10.99 -0.65 -18.87
N MET A 285 -11.44 -0.76 -17.62
CA MET A 285 -11.09 0.11 -16.48
C MET A 285 -11.94 1.38 -16.25
N ASP A 286 -13.14 1.50 -16.81
CA ASP A 286 -14.02 2.61 -16.43
C ASP A 286 -14.86 2.28 -15.18
N TYR A 287 -14.32 2.63 -14.00
CA TYR A 287 -15.00 2.55 -12.72
C TYR A 287 -14.95 3.90 -12.01
N PHE A 288 -15.96 4.16 -11.18
CA PHE A 288 -15.97 5.30 -10.27
C PHE A 288 -16.09 4.80 -8.83
N ASN A 289 -15.95 5.72 -7.87
CA ASN A 289 -15.99 5.40 -6.46
C ASN A 289 -17.30 5.86 -5.81
N ALA A 290 -17.68 5.20 -4.73
CA ALA A 290 -18.86 5.56 -3.95
C ALA A 290 -18.67 5.21 -2.47
N VAL A 291 -19.44 5.85 -1.60
CA VAL A 291 -19.60 5.44 -0.21
C VAL A 291 -20.90 4.67 -0.06
N TYR A 292 -20.81 3.45 0.48
CA TYR A 292 -21.94 2.62 0.85
C TYR A 292 -22.16 2.68 2.37
N ASP A 293 -23.37 3.05 2.79
CA ASP A 293 -23.79 2.96 4.19
C ASP A 293 -24.35 1.56 4.49
N ILE A 294 -23.72 0.86 5.42
CA ILE A 294 -24.07 -0.50 5.80
C ILE A 294 -25.44 -0.57 6.52
N GLU A 295 -25.82 0.47 7.26
CA GLU A 295 -27.08 0.52 8.01
C GLU A 295 -28.25 0.95 7.13
N THR A 296 -28.10 2.07 6.41
CA THR A 296 -29.18 2.64 5.60
C THR A 296 -29.27 2.02 4.21
N LYS A 297 -28.19 1.36 3.75
CA LYS A 297 -28.01 0.86 2.38
C LYS A 297 -28.00 1.96 1.32
N GLU A 298 -27.78 3.20 1.74
CA GLU A 298 -27.64 4.34 0.83
C GLU A 298 -26.27 4.32 0.16
N VAL A 299 -26.24 4.79 -1.09
CA VAL A 299 -25.03 4.88 -1.90
C VAL A 299 -24.82 6.35 -2.27
N ILE A 300 -23.67 6.89 -1.90
CA ILE A 300 -23.25 8.24 -2.27
C ILE A 300 -22.17 8.11 -3.34
N TYR A 301 -22.56 8.38 -4.58
CA TYR A 301 -21.65 8.32 -5.73
C TYR A 301 -20.76 9.54 -5.79
N PHE A 302 -19.48 9.34 -6.10
CA PHE A 302 -18.53 10.43 -6.21
C PHE A 302 -18.65 11.11 -7.56
N ASP A 303 -18.07 12.30 -7.65
CA ASP A 303 -17.83 12.99 -8.91
C ASP A 303 -17.01 12.10 -9.86
N LYS A 304 -17.51 11.88 -11.08
CA LYS A 304 -16.87 11.04 -12.11
C LYS A 304 -15.53 11.61 -12.58
N GLU A 305 -15.22 12.88 -12.31
CA GLU A 305 -13.94 13.48 -12.73
C GLU A 305 -12.73 12.96 -11.93
N LYS A 306 -12.94 12.39 -10.74
CA LYS A 306 -11.86 11.92 -9.86
C LYS A 306 -11.97 10.42 -9.62
N THR A 307 -10.87 9.70 -9.84
CA THR A 307 -10.82 8.24 -9.67
C THR A 307 -9.78 7.84 -8.64
N ILE A 308 -10.17 6.97 -7.71
CA ILE A 308 -9.25 6.40 -6.72
C ILE A 308 -8.54 5.21 -7.35
N LEU A 309 -7.25 5.40 -7.66
CA LEU A 309 -6.40 4.38 -8.24
C LEU A 309 -5.99 3.34 -7.20
N ASP A 310 -5.55 3.80 -6.02
CA ASP A 310 -5.06 2.93 -4.95
C ASP A 310 -5.15 3.57 -3.57
N SER A 311 -5.12 2.75 -2.52
CA SER A 311 -4.96 3.17 -1.13
C SER A 311 -3.50 3.11 -0.71
N LEU A 312 -3.03 4.09 0.03
CA LEU A 312 -1.68 4.07 0.60
C LEU A 312 -1.72 3.37 1.97
N GLU A 313 -1.09 2.20 2.09
CA GLU A 313 -1.04 1.41 3.33
C GLU A 313 -0.55 2.26 4.53
N ASN A 314 -1.03 1.96 5.74
CA ASN A 314 -0.77 2.72 6.98
C ASN A 314 -1.28 4.17 7.00
N THR A 315 -2.01 4.62 5.97
CA THR A 315 -2.56 5.98 5.91
C THR A 315 -4.06 5.98 5.64
N LYS A 316 -4.68 7.14 5.84
CA LYS A 316 -6.04 7.46 5.34
C LYS A 316 -6.05 8.05 3.93
N PHE A 317 -4.89 8.06 3.26
CA PHE A 317 -4.72 8.72 1.97
C PHE A 317 -4.80 7.73 0.81
N TYR A 318 -5.15 8.29 -0.34
CA TYR A 318 -5.36 7.56 -1.58
C TYR A 318 -4.60 8.24 -2.72
N CYS A 319 -4.20 7.44 -3.71
CA CYS A 319 -3.74 7.94 -5.00
C CYS A 319 -4.96 8.24 -5.89
N ILE A 320 -5.16 9.51 -6.22
CA ILE A 320 -6.30 10.03 -6.98
C ILE A 320 -5.82 10.44 -8.37
N TYR A 321 -6.50 9.97 -9.41
CA TYR A 321 -6.36 10.48 -10.76
C TYR A 321 -7.37 11.60 -11.01
N TYR A 322 -6.89 12.74 -11.50
CA TYR A 322 -7.72 13.89 -11.86
C TYR A 322 -7.03 14.74 -12.92
N LYS A 323 -7.72 15.05 -14.03
CA LYS A 323 -7.18 15.88 -15.13
C LYS A 323 -5.78 15.45 -15.60
N ASP A 324 -5.62 14.15 -15.87
CA ASP A 324 -4.39 13.53 -16.39
C ASP A 324 -3.16 13.57 -15.47
N GLU A 325 -3.39 13.89 -14.19
CA GLU A 325 -2.37 13.97 -13.16
C GLU A 325 -2.76 13.13 -11.95
N LYS A 326 -1.75 12.65 -11.22
CA LYS A 326 -1.94 11.93 -9.96
C LYS A 326 -1.75 12.84 -8.76
N TYR A 327 -2.59 12.63 -7.74
CA TYR A 327 -2.61 13.37 -6.49
C TYR A 327 -2.68 12.42 -5.30
N LEU A 328 -2.15 12.85 -4.17
CA LEU A 328 -2.51 12.30 -2.88
C LEU A 328 -3.81 12.98 -2.43
N GLY A 329 -4.77 12.22 -1.92
CA GLY A 329 -6.05 12.75 -1.47
C GLY A 329 -6.63 12.02 -0.25
N GLU A 330 -7.54 12.68 0.45
CA GLU A 330 -8.36 12.11 1.53
C GLU A 330 -9.82 12.00 1.05
N VAL A 331 -10.48 10.90 1.43
CA VAL A 331 -11.89 10.66 1.13
C VAL A 331 -12.70 10.80 2.41
N SER A 332 -13.76 11.60 2.37
CA SER A 332 -14.68 11.76 3.50
C SER A 332 -15.88 10.81 3.42
N GLU A 333 -16.53 10.60 4.56
CA GLU A 333 -17.71 9.73 4.69
C GLU A 333 -18.95 10.24 3.93
N ASP A 334 -19.02 11.54 3.63
CA ASP A 334 -20.06 12.16 2.81
C ASP A 334 -19.76 12.10 1.31
N GLY A 335 -18.67 11.43 0.93
CA GLY A 335 -18.33 11.13 -0.45
C GLY A 335 -17.61 12.23 -1.22
N ASN A 336 -16.91 13.12 -0.52
CA ASN A 336 -16.02 14.10 -1.13
C ASN A 336 -14.58 13.57 -1.22
N ILE A 337 -13.93 13.82 -2.36
CA ILE A 337 -12.49 13.61 -2.54
C ILE A 337 -11.79 14.96 -2.40
N ASN A 338 -10.99 15.10 -1.35
CA ASN A 338 -10.16 16.27 -1.12
C ASN A 338 -8.73 15.99 -1.60
N LEU A 339 -8.27 16.71 -2.63
CA LEU A 339 -6.89 16.61 -3.09
C LEU A 339 -6.00 17.31 -2.05
N ILE A 340 -4.87 16.72 -1.69
CA ILE A 340 -3.96 17.27 -0.67
C ILE A 340 -2.59 17.61 -1.23
N TYR A 341 -2.11 16.85 -2.22
CA TYR A 341 -0.79 17.06 -2.80
C TYR A 341 -0.72 16.55 -4.24
N LYS A 342 -0.07 17.28 -5.15
CA LYS A 342 0.17 16.81 -6.52
C LYS A 342 1.35 15.84 -6.52
N LEU A 343 1.11 14.57 -6.88
CA LEU A 343 2.15 13.54 -6.93
C LEU A 343 2.96 13.62 -8.21
N ASP A 344 2.35 14.00 -9.33
CA ASP A 344 3.08 14.33 -10.55
C ASP A 344 3.70 15.74 -10.45
N ASN A 345 4.78 16.01 -11.20
CA ASN A 345 5.42 17.33 -11.23
C ASN A 345 5.49 17.88 -12.66
N ASP A 346 5.37 19.21 -12.78
CA ASP A 346 5.31 19.97 -14.04
C ASP A 346 6.57 19.83 -14.91
N ASP A 347 7.70 19.40 -14.34
CA ASP A 347 8.95 19.11 -15.08
C ASP A 347 8.90 17.80 -15.91
N GLY A 348 7.73 17.15 -15.98
CA GLY A 348 7.48 15.91 -16.72
C GLY A 348 7.76 14.63 -15.93
N TYR A 349 7.87 14.70 -14.61
CA TYR A 349 8.04 13.51 -13.76
C TYR A 349 6.68 12.95 -13.37
N LYS A 350 6.50 11.65 -13.57
CA LYS A 350 5.29 10.92 -13.19
C LYS A 350 5.52 10.08 -11.95
N TYR A 351 4.49 9.95 -11.12
CA TYR A 351 4.49 9.12 -9.93
C TYR A 351 4.46 7.62 -10.27
N PHE A 352 5.34 6.84 -9.63
CA PHE A 352 5.47 5.38 -9.82
C PHE A 352 5.24 4.59 -8.52
N TYR A 353 6.00 4.86 -7.46
CA TYR A 353 5.95 4.10 -6.21
C TYR A 353 5.81 5.04 -5.01
N SER A 354 5.12 4.57 -3.97
CA SER A 354 5.09 5.19 -2.65
C SER A 354 5.18 4.15 -1.56
N GLU A 355 5.71 4.55 -0.41
CA GLU A 355 5.64 3.76 0.82
C GLU A 355 5.46 4.73 2.00
N ALA A 356 4.54 4.44 2.92
CA ALA A 356 4.31 5.24 4.11
C ALA A 356 4.86 4.57 5.37
N ASN A 357 5.34 5.37 6.32
CA ASN A 357 5.68 4.87 7.65
C ASN A 357 4.44 4.41 8.43
N GLU A 358 4.67 3.75 9.56
CA GLU A 358 3.59 3.17 10.37
C GLU A 358 2.65 4.22 10.95
N GLU A 359 3.16 5.41 11.27
CA GLU A 359 2.34 6.54 11.72
C GLU A 359 1.56 7.21 10.57
N GLY A 360 1.86 6.86 9.32
CA GLY A 360 1.20 7.36 8.13
C GLY A 360 1.41 8.85 7.84
N ASN A 361 2.40 9.47 8.49
CA ASN A 361 2.69 10.89 8.40
C ASN A 361 3.95 11.20 7.55
N LYS A 362 4.69 10.17 7.13
CA LYS A 362 5.81 10.27 6.19
C LYS A 362 5.57 9.35 5.01
N VAL A 363 5.70 9.89 3.80
CA VAL A 363 5.49 9.15 2.56
C VAL A 363 6.71 9.29 1.67
N PHE A 364 7.41 8.19 1.45
CA PHE A 364 8.44 8.10 0.43
C PHE A 364 7.80 8.05 -0.95
N LEU A 365 8.38 8.75 -1.93
CA LEU A 365 7.91 8.80 -3.31
C LEU A 365 9.04 8.52 -4.28
N THR A 366 8.76 7.68 -5.28
CA THR A 366 9.59 7.54 -6.49
C THR A 366 8.85 8.16 -7.66
N ARG A 367 9.52 9.11 -8.34
CA ARG A 367 9.05 9.72 -9.58
C ARG A 367 10.04 9.51 -10.71
N ILE A 368 9.53 9.22 -11.89
CA ILE A 368 10.36 8.92 -13.06
C ILE A 368 9.93 9.83 -14.20
N LYS A 369 10.92 10.43 -14.86
CA LYS A 369 10.73 11.13 -16.12
C LYS A 369 10.90 10.12 -17.26
N ILE A 370 9.86 9.99 -18.08
CA ILE A 370 9.81 9.04 -19.19
C ILE A 370 10.06 9.81 -20.49
N SER A 371 10.76 9.19 -21.44
CA SER A 371 11.03 9.83 -22.73
C SER A 371 9.75 10.03 -23.55
N GLU A 372 9.76 11.08 -24.39
CA GLU A 372 8.68 11.30 -25.36
C GLU A 372 8.46 10.11 -26.30
N GLU A 373 9.52 9.36 -26.63
CA GLU A 373 9.42 8.18 -27.49
C GLU A 373 8.56 7.11 -26.84
N SER A 374 8.76 6.84 -25.54
CA SER A 374 7.96 5.88 -24.81
C SER A 374 6.51 6.34 -24.61
N ILE A 375 6.28 7.65 -24.43
CA ILE A 375 4.92 8.21 -24.38
C ILE A 375 4.19 8.00 -25.72
N LYS A 376 4.89 8.17 -26.85
CA LYS A 376 4.32 7.97 -28.20
C LYS A 376 4.18 6.50 -28.58
N ASN A 377 4.89 5.59 -27.92
CA ASN A 377 4.93 4.16 -28.24
C ASN A 377 4.75 3.29 -26.98
N PRO A 378 3.55 3.26 -26.37
CA PRO A 378 3.31 2.57 -25.09
C PRO A 378 3.53 1.05 -25.14
N GLU A 379 3.52 0.45 -26.34
CA GLU A 379 3.79 -0.98 -26.56
C GLU A 379 5.28 -1.35 -26.44
N LYS A 380 6.18 -0.36 -26.41
CA LYS A 380 7.62 -0.57 -26.27
C LYS A 380 8.05 -0.48 -24.81
N PRO A 381 9.19 -1.09 -24.43
CA PRO A 381 9.80 -0.90 -23.13
C PRO A 381 9.94 0.59 -22.77
N LEU A 382 9.63 0.93 -21.52
CA LEU A 382 9.72 2.30 -21.01
C LEU A 382 11.19 2.75 -20.94
N ILE A 383 11.50 3.85 -21.62
CA ILE A 383 12.80 4.52 -21.58
C ILE A 383 12.72 5.60 -20.50
N LYS A 384 13.48 5.39 -19.42
CA LYS A 384 13.54 6.27 -18.26
C LYS A 384 14.67 7.30 -18.45
N GLU A 385 14.36 8.58 -18.44
CA GLU A 385 15.32 9.68 -18.63
C GLU A 385 15.98 10.11 -17.31
N ASP A 386 15.19 10.16 -16.24
CA ASP A 386 15.66 10.57 -14.91
C ASP A 386 14.76 10.00 -13.81
N ILE A 387 15.31 9.87 -12.60
CA ILE A 387 14.60 9.36 -11.43
C ILE A 387 14.80 10.36 -10.29
N LYS A 388 13.72 10.67 -9.58
CA LYS A 388 13.72 11.49 -8.37
C LYS A 388 13.06 10.74 -7.23
N TYR A 389 13.67 10.85 -6.05
CA TYR A 389 13.07 10.37 -4.81
C TYR A 389 12.83 11.54 -3.87
N SER A 390 11.78 11.44 -3.06
CA SER A 390 11.48 12.44 -2.03
C SER A 390 10.75 11.82 -0.86
N ILE A 391 10.74 12.53 0.27
CA ILE A 391 9.88 12.22 1.42
C ILE A 391 8.92 13.37 1.62
N LEU A 392 7.62 13.07 1.64
CA LEU A 392 6.59 13.98 2.11
C LEU A 392 6.43 13.82 3.62
N GLU A 393 6.43 14.91 4.36
CA GLU A 393 5.98 14.94 5.75
C GLU A 393 4.62 15.63 5.80
N ILE A 394 3.65 14.98 6.43
CA ILE A 394 2.25 15.38 6.44
C ILE A 394 1.83 15.65 7.88
N GLN A 395 1.36 16.86 8.15
CA GLN A 395 0.88 17.27 9.47
C GLN A 395 -0.55 17.80 9.34
N GLU A 396 -1.48 17.23 10.12
CA GLU A 396 -2.84 17.76 10.25
C GLU A 396 -2.82 18.99 11.17
N ARG A 397 -3.51 20.06 10.76
CA ARG A 397 -3.50 21.36 11.46
C ARG A 397 -4.46 21.45 12.64
#